data_AF-A0A951JS96-F1
#
_entry.id   AF-A0A951JS96-F1
#
_cell.length_a   1.000
_cell.length_b   1.000
_cell.length_c   1.000
_cell.angle_alpha   90.00
_cell.angle_beta   90.00
_cell.angle_gamma   90.00
#
_symmetry.space_group_name_H-M   'P 1'
#
loop_
_entity.id
_entity.type
_entity.pdbx_description
1 polymer ?
#
loop_
_entity_poly.entity_id
_entity_poly.type
_entity_poly.pdbx_seq_one_letter_code
_entity_poly.pdbx_strand_id
1 'polypeptide(L)'
;MRWRSSPDEPDAPSPEPAEPAGGDAWDRVGDQPTGEVAEPAAAPVRPPRAVDVDGDETARALRRVVVRALAEDLGPLGDLTSQACVPPQQHATARVVSRQPGVVAGVAAIREVYAQVDPRVEVELDAADGDAVQAGDPLATVRGPLRAILAGEGTALNIVGHLSGVATTVRSYVDAVAGTGCAIRDTRQTTPGLRLLDKAAVRAGGGTNGRVGLHDALLVNQHHIAAAGGVGPAARAALERAGTRPVQVQVTAADEIEQAIVAGATELLLRGLTPHDVRVAVERIAGRARVEASGPISVSEVRAYADAGVDGVAVGALSAAVGWLGVGLEVAAEPDEGPVGDSDDTGEDWLFGPPENG
;
A
#
# COMPACT_ATOMS: atom_id res chain seq x y z
N MET A 1 -35.88 10.84 -26.67
CA MET A 1 -34.79 10.61 -27.65
C MET A 1 -34.42 9.14 -27.59
N ARG A 2 -34.62 8.39 -28.68
CA ARG A 2 -34.24 6.96 -28.78
C ARG A 2 -32.86 6.89 -29.42
N TRP A 3 -31.89 6.29 -28.74
CA TRP A 3 -30.62 5.90 -29.34
C TRP A 3 -30.87 4.72 -30.29
N ARG A 4 -30.45 4.85 -31.55
CA ARG A 4 -30.41 3.75 -32.52
C ARG A 4 -29.04 3.08 -32.43
N SER A 5 -29.03 1.78 -32.19
CA SER A 5 -27.85 0.93 -32.34
C SER A 5 -27.56 0.74 -33.84
N SER A 6 -26.32 0.99 -34.27
CA SER A 6 -25.81 0.51 -35.56
C SER A 6 -25.37 -0.96 -35.41
N PRO A 7 -25.56 -1.82 -36.43
CA PRO A 7 -25.05 -3.18 -36.42
C PRO A 7 -23.68 -3.29 -37.10
N ASP A 8 -22.86 -4.17 -36.54
CA ASP A 8 -21.79 -4.97 -37.15
C ASP A 8 -20.61 -4.26 -37.84
N GLU A 9 -19.63 -3.85 -37.03
CA GLU A 9 -18.20 -3.90 -37.41
C GLU A 9 -17.57 -5.14 -36.73
N PRO A 10 -16.80 -5.97 -37.44
CA PRO A 10 -16.15 -7.13 -36.83
C PRO A 10 -15.06 -6.66 -35.87
N ASP A 11 -15.11 -7.16 -34.62
CA ASP A 11 -14.09 -6.94 -33.59
C ASP A 11 -12.69 -7.24 -34.15
N ALA A 12 -11.84 -6.22 -34.14
CA ALA A 12 -10.40 -6.42 -34.35
C ALA A 12 -9.89 -7.32 -33.21
N PRO A 13 -9.12 -8.40 -33.51
CA PRO A 13 -8.63 -9.27 -32.46
C PRO A 13 -7.74 -8.45 -31.52
N SER A 14 -8.09 -8.51 -30.23
CA SER A 14 -7.21 -8.01 -29.17
C SER A 14 -5.85 -8.70 -29.30
N PRO A 15 -4.72 -7.97 -29.21
CA PRO A 15 -3.42 -8.61 -29.29
C PRO A 15 -3.29 -9.60 -28.13
N GLU A 16 -3.11 -10.88 -28.46
CA GLU A 16 -2.82 -11.91 -27.48
C GLU A 16 -1.58 -11.53 -26.67
N PRO A 17 -1.55 -11.79 -25.35
CA PRO A 17 -0.32 -11.63 -24.58
C PRO A 17 0.75 -12.56 -25.17
N ALA A 18 1.91 -12.00 -25.49
CA ALA A 18 3.05 -12.78 -25.95
C ALA A 18 3.36 -13.91 -24.96
N GLU A 19 3.44 -15.15 -25.45
CA GLU A 19 3.90 -16.28 -24.65
C GLU A 19 5.27 -15.94 -24.03
N PRO A 20 5.52 -16.32 -22.75
CA PRO A 20 6.82 -16.12 -22.16
C PRO A 20 7.87 -16.85 -23.02
N ALA A 21 8.92 -16.13 -23.43
CA ALA A 21 10.02 -16.72 -24.17
C ALA A 21 10.57 -17.91 -23.36
N GLY A 22 10.39 -19.14 -23.86
CA GLY A 22 10.86 -20.35 -23.20
C GLY A 22 12.38 -20.37 -23.01
N GLY A 23 12.83 -21.08 -21.97
CA GLY A 23 14.21 -21.06 -21.45
C GLY A 23 15.34 -21.28 -22.47
N ASP A 24 15.04 -21.95 -23.59
CA ASP A 24 15.99 -22.19 -24.65
C ASP A 24 16.58 -20.90 -25.29
N ALA A 25 15.86 -19.78 -25.29
CA ALA A 25 16.35 -18.54 -25.93
C ALA A 25 17.48 -17.88 -25.11
N TRP A 26 17.43 -18.00 -23.79
CA TRP A 26 18.41 -17.43 -22.85
C TRP A 26 19.67 -18.31 -22.74
N ASP A 27 19.53 -19.61 -22.99
CA ASP A 27 20.63 -20.57 -22.99
C ASP A 27 21.45 -20.54 -24.30
N ARG A 28 20.83 -20.23 -25.45
CA ARG A 28 21.46 -20.34 -26.78
C ARG A 28 22.32 -19.15 -27.22
N VAL A 29 22.28 -18.02 -26.51
CA VAL A 29 23.19 -16.90 -26.80
C VAL A 29 24.55 -17.24 -26.20
N GLY A 30 25.30 -18.09 -26.89
CA GLY A 30 26.64 -18.53 -26.51
C GLY A 30 27.66 -17.39 -26.50
N ASP A 31 28.77 -17.62 -25.79
CA ASP A 31 29.97 -16.77 -25.72
C ASP A 31 30.28 -16.10 -27.07
N GLN A 32 29.84 -14.85 -27.23
CA GLN A 32 30.47 -13.96 -28.19
C GLN A 32 31.80 -13.53 -27.56
N PRO A 33 32.91 -13.49 -28.31
CA PRO A 33 34.21 -13.18 -27.74
C PRO A 33 34.14 -11.79 -27.11
N THR A 34 34.41 -11.75 -25.81
CA THR A 34 34.70 -10.52 -25.07
C THR A 34 35.93 -9.90 -25.71
N GLY A 35 35.73 -9.05 -26.73
CA GLY A 35 36.77 -8.11 -27.12
C GLY A 35 37.21 -7.37 -25.86
N GLU A 36 38.51 -7.21 -25.63
CA GLU A 36 39.08 -6.52 -24.46
C GLU A 36 38.41 -5.15 -24.27
N VAL A 37 37.33 -5.12 -23.50
CA VAL A 37 36.78 -3.91 -22.91
C VAL A 37 37.53 -3.79 -21.60
N ALA A 38 38.42 -2.80 -21.51
CA ALA A 38 39.12 -2.48 -20.27
C ALA A 38 38.12 -2.49 -19.11
N GLU A 39 38.35 -3.31 -18.10
CA GLU A 39 37.49 -3.40 -16.92
C GLU A 39 37.34 -2.00 -16.32
N PRO A 40 36.15 -1.36 -16.44
CA PRO A 40 35.91 -0.17 -15.66
C PRO A 40 35.80 -0.67 -14.22
N ALA A 41 36.69 -0.19 -13.34
CA ALA A 41 36.60 -0.45 -11.92
C ALA A 41 35.16 -0.16 -11.46
N ALA A 42 34.45 -1.21 -11.04
CA ALA A 42 33.05 -1.14 -10.67
C ALA A 42 32.91 -0.12 -9.53
N ALA A 43 32.44 1.08 -9.85
CA ALA A 43 32.03 2.03 -8.83
C ALA A 43 30.87 1.37 -8.07
N PRO A 44 30.87 1.38 -6.72
CA PRO A 44 29.80 0.77 -5.95
C PRO A 44 28.46 1.38 -6.38
N VAL A 45 27.51 0.53 -6.76
CA VAL A 45 26.17 0.97 -7.17
C VAL A 45 25.52 1.67 -5.99
N ARG A 46 25.45 3.01 -6.07
CA ARG A 46 24.84 3.84 -5.03
C ARG A 46 23.36 3.48 -4.91
N PRO A 47 22.80 3.38 -3.69
CA PRO A 47 21.38 3.16 -3.54
C PRO A 47 20.63 4.35 -4.19
N PRO A 48 19.52 4.12 -4.90
CA PRO A 48 18.66 5.20 -5.31
C PRO A 48 18.26 6.00 -4.07
N ARG A 49 18.24 7.32 -4.20
CA ARG A 49 17.75 8.19 -3.14
C ARG A 49 16.30 7.79 -2.89
N ALA A 50 16.02 7.18 -1.74
CA ALA A 50 14.67 6.84 -1.35
C ALA A 50 13.85 8.14 -1.40
N VAL A 51 12.75 8.12 -2.14
CA VAL A 51 11.77 9.19 -1.99
C VAL A 51 11.17 9.01 -0.61
N ASP A 52 11.32 10.04 0.21
CA ASP A 52 10.74 10.08 1.54
C ASP A 52 9.22 10.11 1.40
N VAL A 53 8.60 8.94 1.56
CA VAL A 53 7.14 8.80 1.61
C VAL A 53 6.64 8.87 3.05
N ASP A 54 7.52 9.01 4.04
CA ASP A 54 7.18 8.93 5.46
C ASP A 54 7.22 10.32 6.12
N GLY A 55 6.75 11.34 5.39
CA GLY A 55 6.83 12.74 5.80
C GLY A 55 5.63 13.61 5.42
N ASP A 56 5.84 14.93 5.45
CA ASP A 56 4.82 15.97 5.24
C ASP A 56 3.93 15.77 4.00
N GLU A 57 4.48 15.24 2.92
CA GLU A 57 3.73 15.06 1.68
C GLU A 57 2.65 13.99 1.81
N THR A 58 2.94 12.90 2.52
CA THR A 58 1.99 11.82 2.82
C THR A 58 0.92 12.29 3.80
N ALA A 59 1.29 13.07 4.82
CA ALA A 59 0.31 13.70 5.69
C ALA A 59 -0.64 14.65 4.92
N ARG A 60 -0.11 15.45 4.00
CA ARG A 60 -0.95 16.30 3.11
C ARG A 60 -1.81 15.48 2.16
N ALA A 61 -1.32 14.34 1.67
CA ALA A 61 -2.09 13.43 0.84
C ALA A 61 -3.25 12.82 1.63
N LEU A 62 -2.99 12.33 2.85
CA LEU A 62 -3.99 11.80 3.77
C LEU A 62 -5.11 12.83 4.01
N ARG A 63 -4.75 14.07 4.38
CA ARG A 63 -5.72 15.16 4.56
C ARG A 63 -6.66 15.33 3.37
N ARG A 64 -6.12 15.35 2.15
CA ARG A 64 -6.92 15.49 0.92
C ARG A 64 -7.82 14.29 0.67
N VAL A 65 -7.36 13.09 0.99
CA VAL A 65 -8.17 11.86 0.88
C VAL A 65 -9.32 11.92 1.87
N VAL A 66 -9.05 12.24 3.14
CA VAL A 66 -10.07 12.35 4.19
C VAL A 66 -11.13 13.39 3.85
N VAL A 67 -10.73 14.59 3.38
CA VAL A 67 -11.69 15.63 2.95
C VAL A 67 -12.65 15.09 1.88
N ARG A 68 -12.13 14.35 0.90
CA ARG A 68 -12.95 13.81 -0.20
C ARG A 68 -13.84 12.67 0.28
N ALA A 69 -13.31 11.76 1.09
CA ALA A 69 -14.06 10.63 1.61
C ALA A 69 -15.21 11.08 2.53
N LEU A 70 -14.96 12.04 3.43
CA LEU A 70 -16.02 12.61 4.27
C LEU A 70 -17.07 13.37 3.45
N ALA A 71 -16.65 14.12 2.43
CA ALA A 71 -17.60 14.83 1.56
C ALA A 71 -18.47 13.87 0.74
N GLU A 72 -17.92 12.73 0.32
CA GLU A 72 -18.64 11.66 -0.36
C GLU A 72 -19.67 11.00 0.57
N ASP A 73 -19.26 10.66 1.80
CA ASP A 73 -20.06 9.85 2.73
C ASP A 73 -21.16 10.67 3.45
N LEU A 74 -20.83 11.91 3.87
CA LEU A 74 -21.76 12.76 4.62
C LEU A 74 -22.66 13.61 3.71
N GLY A 75 -22.18 14.00 2.53
CA GLY A 75 -22.90 14.92 1.65
C GLY A 75 -23.37 16.21 2.35
N PRO A 76 -24.40 16.89 1.83
CA PRO A 76 -24.90 18.14 2.42
C PRO A 76 -25.79 17.94 3.65
N LEU A 77 -26.30 16.73 3.90
CA LEU A 77 -27.26 16.46 4.98
C LEU A 77 -26.62 15.79 6.21
N GLY A 78 -25.39 15.31 6.08
CA GLY A 78 -24.70 14.56 7.14
C GLY A 78 -25.33 13.19 7.41
N ASP A 79 -24.99 12.63 8.57
CA ASP A 79 -25.53 11.35 9.02
C ASP A 79 -26.96 11.50 9.57
N LEU A 80 -27.95 11.29 8.69
CA LEU A 80 -29.37 11.36 9.02
C LEU A 80 -29.79 10.32 10.07
N THR A 81 -29.17 9.13 10.07
CA THR A 81 -29.52 8.06 11.01
C THR A 81 -29.08 8.44 12.42
N SER A 82 -27.84 8.89 12.61
CA SER A 82 -27.37 9.36 13.92
C SER A 82 -28.13 10.60 14.40
N GLN A 83 -28.51 11.51 13.49
CA GLN A 83 -29.33 12.67 13.82
C GLN A 83 -30.71 12.28 14.36
N ALA A 84 -31.30 11.20 13.84
CA ALA A 84 -32.62 10.71 14.23
C ALA A 84 -32.58 9.83 15.50
N CYS A 85 -31.57 8.98 15.64
CA CYS A 85 -31.55 7.91 16.63
C CYS A 85 -30.73 8.21 17.89
N VAL A 86 -29.76 9.14 17.83
CA VAL A 86 -28.83 9.40 18.95
C VAL A 86 -29.09 10.78 19.53
N PRO A 87 -29.34 10.97 20.84
CA PRO A 87 -29.45 12.30 21.45
C PRO A 87 -28.20 13.18 21.22
N PRO A 88 -28.35 14.50 20.95
CA PRO A 88 -27.21 15.36 20.60
C PRO A 88 -26.22 15.60 21.76
N GLN A 89 -26.64 15.35 23.01
CA GLN A 89 -25.79 15.46 24.20
C GLN A 89 -25.05 14.16 24.54
N GLN A 90 -25.37 13.05 23.88
CA GLN A 90 -24.78 11.76 24.21
C GLN A 90 -23.29 11.74 23.83
N HIS A 91 -22.46 11.37 24.79
CA HIS A 91 -21.03 11.11 24.61
C HIS A 91 -20.77 9.62 24.70
N ALA A 92 -19.64 9.17 24.15
CA ALA A 92 -19.22 7.79 24.26
C ALA A 92 -17.69 7.68 24.23
N THR A 93 -17.21 6.54 24.73
CA THR A 93 -15.88 6.02 24.44
C THR A 93 -16.04 4.82 23.52
N ALA A 94 -15.32 4.80 22.41
CA ALA A 94 -15.29 3.70 21.46
C ALA A 94 -13.86 3.22 21.22
N ARG A 95 -13.70 1.95 20.86
CA ARG A 95 -12.43 1.35 20.47
C ARG A 95 -12.46 0.96 19.01
N VAL A 96 -11.42 1.34 18.28
CA VAL A 96 -11.13 0.78 16.97
C VAL A 96 -10.29 -0.47 17.21
N VAL A 97 -10.76 -1.62 16.73
CA VAL A 97 -10.11 -2.92 16.94
C VAL A 97 -9.85 -3.63 15.62
N SER A 98 -8.81 -4.45 15.59
CA SER A 98 -8.63 -5.41 14.51
C SER A 98 -9.60 -6.58 14.66
N ARG A 99 -10.17 -7.08 13.56
CA ARG A 99 -11.05 -8.26 13.54
C ARG A 99 -10.35 -9.52 13.05
N GLN A 100 -9.11 -9.40 12.58
CA GLN A 100 -8.32 -10.53 12.08
C GLN A 100 -6.82 -10.26 12.20
N PRO A 101 -5.97 -11.29 12.11
CA PRO A 101 -4.52 -11.11 12.11
C PRO A 101 -4.03 -10.31 10.90
N GLY A 102 -3.00 -9.49 11.09
CA GLY A 102 -2.40 -8.73 9.98
C GLY A 102 -1.31 -7.75 10.43
N VAL A 103 -0.98 -6.84 9.51
CA VAL A 103 -0.07 -5.71 9.76
C VAL A 103 -0.86 -4.41 9.61
N VAL A 104 -0.74 -3.54 10.60
CA VAL A 104 -1.45 -2.26 10.65
C VAL A 104 -0.75 -1.23 9.76
N ALA A 105 -1.53 -0.44 9.02
CA ALA A 105 -1.04 0.75 8.34
C ALA A 105 -2.14 1.83 8.22
N GLY A 106 -1.72 3.09 8.20
CA GLY A 106 -2.59 4.24 8.08
C GLY A 106 -3.30 4.66 9.37
N VAL A 107 -2.80 4.32 10.57
CA VAL A 107 -3.49 4.65 11.84
C VAL A 107 -3.71 6.15 12.04
N ALA A 108 -2.85 6.99 11.44
CA ALA A 108 -3.00 8.44 11.43
C ALA A 108 -4.32 8.90 10.77
N ALA A 109 -4.92 8.08 9.89
CA ALA A 109 -6.21 8.37 9.28
C ALA A 109 -7.32 8.47 10.33
N ILE A 110 -7.27 7.68 11.41
CA ILE A 110 -8.27 7.73 12.48
C ILE A 110 -8.31 9.13 13.10
N ARG A 111 -7.13 9.66 13.49
CA ARG A 111 -7.00 11.02 14.02
C ARG A 111 -7.46 12.07 13.03
N GLU A 112 -7.03 11.96 11.77
CA GLU A 112 -7.33 12.96 10.75
C GLU A 112 -8.83 13.01 10.40
N VAL A 113 -9.50 11.86 10.30
CA VAL A 113 -10.95 11.76 10.08
C VAL A 113 -11.70 12.46 11.21
N TYR A 114 -11.44 12.08 12.46
CA TYR A 114 -12.18 12.65 13.58
C TYR A 114 -11.89 14.13 13.80
N ALA A 115 -10.66 14.59 13.56
CA ALA A 115 -10.33 16.02 13.60
C ALA A 115 -11.12 16.85 12.57
N GLN A 116 -11.44 16.28 11.40
CA GLN A 116 -12.24 16.94 10.37
C GLN A 116 -13.75 16.81 10.60
N VAL A 117 -14.20 15.73 11.24
CA VAL A 117 -15.62 15.53 11.59
C VAL A 117 -16.04 16.46 12.73
N ASP A 118 -15.31 16.45 13.85
CA ASP A 118 -15.60 17.28 15.01
C ASP A 118 -14.36 17.42 15.90
N PRO A 119 -13.82 18.63 16.13
CA PRO A 119 -12.62 18.85 16.94
C PRO A 119 -12.79 18.48 18.42
N ARG A 120 -14.01 18.19 18.88
CA ARG A 120 -14.29 17.68 20.24
C ARG A 120 -14.03 16.18 20.38
N VAL A 121 -13.78 15.46 19.29
CA VAL A 121 -13.45 14.03 19.35
C VAL A 121 -11.96 13.87 19.61
N GLU A 122 -11.63 13.25 20.73
CA GLU A 122 -10.28 12.92 21.13
C GLU A 122 -9.91 11.51 20.66
N VAL A 123 -8.69 11.35 20.12
CA VAL A 123 -8.21 10.08 19.57
C VAL A 123 -6.83 9.74 20.12
N GLU A 124 -6.79 8.66 20.89
CA GLU A 124 -5.59 8.00 21.38
C GLU A 124 -5.27 6.82 20.44
N LEU A 125 -4.03 6.73 19.94
CA LEU A 125 -3.64 5.63 19.06
C LEU A 125 -2.94 4.58 19.91
N ASP A 126 -3.39 3.33 19.79
CA ASP A 126 -2.89 2.18 20.54
C ASP A 126 -1.91 1.31 19.71
N ALA A 127 -1.88 1.53 18.39
CA ALA A 127 -0.99 0.84 17.46
C ALA A 127 -0.22 1.85 16.57
N ALA A 128 0.92 1.41 16.04
CA ALA A 128 1.71 2.12 15.04
C ALA A 128 1.70 1.38 13.68
N ASP A 129 1.96 2.14 12.61
CA ASP A 129 2.12 1.55 11.27
C ASP A 129 3.30 0.57 11.27
N GLY A 130 3.05 -0.65 10.81
CA GLY A 130 4.00 -1.76 10.78
C GLY A 130 3.85 -2.76 11.93
N ASP A 131 3.05 -2.45 12.95
CA ASP A 131 2.76 -3.39 14.04
C ASP A 131 1.96 -4.59 13.54
N ALA A 132 2.28 -5.77 14.07
CA ALA A 132 1.51 -6.98 13.86
C ALA A 132 0.37 -7.05 14.89
N VAL A 133 -0.83 -7.41 14.44
CA VAL A 133 -2.04 -7.49 15.27
C VAL A 133 -2.75 -8.82 15.11
N GLN A 134 -3.55 -9.17 16.11
CA GLN A 134 -4.49 -10.28 16.15
C GLN A 134 -5.94 -9.76 16.22
N ALA A 135 -6.91 -10.67 16.09
CA ALA A 135 -8.31 -10.32 16.29
C ALA A 135 -8.55 -9.86 17.75
N GLY A 136 -9.20 -8.72 17.92
CA GLY A 136 -9.48 -8.08 19.21
C GLY A 136 -8.45 -7.06 19.66
N ASP A 137 -7.29 -6.96 18.99
CA ASP A 137 -6.25 -6.01 19.38
C ASP A 137 -6.72 -4.56 19.13
N PRO A 138 -6.52 -3.64 20.09
CA PRO A 138 -6.89 -2.24 19.94
C PRO A 138 -5.93 -1.51 18.99
N LEU A 139 -6.50 -0.70 18.09
CA LEU A 139 -5.78 0.20 17.20
C LEU A 139 -5.85 1.65 17.67
N ALA A 140 -6.99 2.04 18.24
CA ALA A 140 -7.20 3.37 18.79
C ALA A 140 -8.37 3.40 19.77
N THR A 141 -8.34 4.37 20.67
CA THR A 141 -9.47 4.75 21.53
C THR A 141 -9.97 6.14 21.16
N VAL A 142 -11.29 6.26 20.95
CA VAL A 142 -11.97 7.46 20.47
C VAL A 142 -12.99 7.93 21.50
N ARG A 143 -12.97 9.20 21.90
CA ARG A 143 -13.84 9.76 22.95
C ARG A 143 -14.47 11.07 22.48
N GLY A 144 -15.76 11.27 22.72
CA GLY A 144 -16.44 12.51 22.32
C GLY A 144 -17.94 12.34 22.05
N PRO A 145 -18.57 13.30 21.34
CA PRO A 145 -19.98 13.23 20.96
C PRO A 145 -20.27 11.99 20.12
N LEU A 146 -21.23 11.15 20.52
CA LEU A 146 -21.49 9.86 19.87
C LEU A 146 -21.88 10.03 18.39
N ARG A 147 -22.68 11.06 18.06
CA ARG A 147 -23.01 11.38 16.66
C ARG A 147 -21.76 11.63 15.79
N ALA A 148 -20.74 12.28 16.34
CA ALA A 148 -19.50 12.55 15.61
C ALA A 148 -18.63 11.29 15.49
N ILE A 149 -18.58 10.46 16.54
CA ILE A 149 -17.90 9.17 16.51
C ILE A 149 -18.46 8.27 15.40
N LEU A 150 -19.79 8.17 15.31
CA LEU A 150 -20.47 7.36 14.29
C LEU A 150 -20.33 7.95 12.89
N ALA A 151 -20.42 9.27 12.74
CA ALA A 151 -20.24 9.94 11.45
C ALA A 151 -18.84 9.75 10.83
N GLY A 152 -17.81 9.58 11.67
CA GLY A 152 -16.44 9.30 11.20
C GLY A 152 -16.11 7.81 11.02
N GLU A 153 -16.95 6.90 11.52
CA GLU A 153 -16.64 5.46 11.60
C GLU A 153 -16.30 4.87 10.23
N GLY A 154 -17.25 4.93 9.30
CA GLY A 154 -17.11 4.30 7.98
C GLY A 154 -15.86 4.78 7.25
N THR A 155 -15.64 6.10 7.22
CA THR A 155 -14.47 6.69 6.57
C THR A 155 -13.15 6.29 7.23
N ALA A 156 -13.05 6.31 8.57
CA ALA A 156 -11.83 5.93 9.28
C ALA A 156 -11.48 4.45 9.08
N LEU A 157 -12.46 3.57 9.29
CA LEU A 157 -12.30 2.13 9.09
C LEU A 157 -11.96 1.80 7.63
N ASN A 158 -12.52 2.58 6.69
CA ASN A 158 -12.22 2.43 5.27
C ASN A 158 -10.77 2.67 4.91
N ILE A 159 -10.19 3.76 5.40
CA ILE A 159 -8.81 4.09 5.08
C ILE A 159 -7.85 3.10 5.76
N VAL A 160 -8.05 2.82 7.04
CA VAL A 160 -7.17 1.92 7.82
C VAL A 160 -7.25 0.49 7.29
N GLY A 161 -8.45 -0.02 7.00
CA GLY A 161 -8.64 -1.39 6.53
C GLY A 161 -8.01 -1.63 5.15
N HIS A 162 -8.12 -0.67 4.22
CA HIS A 162 -7.45 -0.72 2.92
C HIS A 162 -5.93 -0.77 3.08
N LEU A 163 -5.36 0.21 3.78
CA LEU A 163 -3.91 0.36 3.92
C LEU A 163 -3.30 -0.80 4.70
N SER A 164 -3.95 -1.26 5.76
CA SER A 164 -3.53 -2.44 6.51
C SER A 164 -3.61 -3.72 5.66
N GLY A 165 -4.57 -3.81 4.74
CA GLY A 165 -4.64 -4.87 3.72
C GLY A 165 -3.42 -4.91 2.81
N VAL A 166 -2.97 -3.73 2.34
CA VAL A 166 -1.71 -3.56 1.59
C VAL A 166 -0.52 -4.02 2.41
N ALA A 167 -0.36 -3.49 3.64
CA ALA A 167 0.78 -3.83 4.50
C ALA A 167 0.83 -5.32 4.83
N THR A 168 -0.31 -5.94 5.10
CA THR A 168 -0.43 -7.38 5.37
C THR A 168 -0.05 -8.21 4.14
N THR A 169 -0.50 -7.80 2.95
CA THR A 169 -0.11 -8.47 1.69
C THR A 169 1.39 -8.38 1.49
N VAL A 170 1.98 -7.19 1.64
CA VAL A 170 3.42 -6.97 1.47
C VAL A 170 4.23 -7.80 2.48
N ARG A 171 3.79 -7.89 3.73
CA ARG A 171 4.42 -8.73 4.75
C ARG A 171 4.54 -10.18 4.29
N SER A 172 3.49 -10.73 3.67
CA SER A 172 3.54 -12.11 3.16
C SER A 172 4.62 -12.34 2.09
N TYR A 173 4.85 -11.36 1.21
CA TYR A 173 5.94 -11.43 0.22
C TYR A 173 7.31 -11.28 0.88
N VAL A 174 7.44 -10.36 1.83
CA VAL A 174 8.69 -10.12 2.58
C VAL A 174 9.11 -11.38 3.34
N ASP A 175 8.16 -12.02 4.01
CA ASP A 175 8.40 -13.25 4.75
C ASP A 175 8.77 -14.42 3.81
N ALA A 176 8.14 -14.49 2.62
CA ALA A 176 8.44 -15.52 1.62
C ALA A 176 9.88 -15.45 1.08
N VAL A 177 10.49 -14.26 1.04
CA VAL A 177 11.89 -14.07 0.59
C VAL A 177 12.89 -13.92 1.73
N ALA A 178 12.48 -14.16 2.98
CA ALA A 178 13.35 -14.02 4.14
C ALA A 178 14.65 -14.85 3.98
N GLY A 179 15.79 -14.23 4.33
CA GLY A 179 17.11 -14.85 4.24
C GLY A 179 17.79 -14.80 2.87
N THR A 180 17.12 -14.32 1.82
CA THR A 180 17.70 -14.22 0.46
C THR A 180 18.46 -12.91 0.21
N GLY A 181 18.16 -11.86 0.98
CA GLY A 181 18.66 -10.50 0.73
C GLY A 181 17.88 -9.71 -0.33
N CYS A 182 16.93 -10.35 -1.01
CA CYS A 182 16.07 -9.71 -2.01
C CYS A 182 15.02 -8.78 -1.35
N ALA A 183 14.84 -7.58 -1.91
CA ALA A 183 13.83 -6.62 -1.47
C ALA A 183 12.51 -6.80 -2.24
N ILE A 184 11.38 -6.72 -1.54
CA ILE A 184 10.05 -6.61 -2.19
C ILE A 184 9.78 -5.15 -2.49
N ARG A 185 9.41 -4.85 -3.74
CA ARG A 185 9.21 -3.48 -4.22
C ARG A 185 7.82 -3.25 -4.78
N ASP A 186 7.27 -2.08 -4.46
CA ASP A 186 6.03 -1.61 -5.09
C ASP A 186 6.25 -1.14 -6.54
N THR A 187 5.15 -0.71 -7.17
CA THR A 187 5.19 -0.07 -8.48
C THR A 187 4.33 1.19 -8.49
N ARG A 188 4.05 1.73 -9.69
CA ARG A 188 3.05 2.78 -9.89
C ARG A 188 1.63 2.24 -10.12
N GLN A 189 1.43 0.93 -10.08
CA GLN A 189 0.11 0.27 -10.10
C GLN A 189 -0.53 0.35 -8.71
N THR A 190 -0.89 1.57 -8.34
CA THR A 190 -1.51 1.92 -7.06
C THR A 190 -2.97 2.30 -7.26
N THR A 191 -3.74 2.31 -6.18
CA THR A 191 -5.10 2.83 -6.19
C THR A 191 -5.08 4.31 -6.63
N PRO A 192 -5.89 4.71 -7.63
CA PRO A 192 -5.92 6.09 -8.10
C PRO A 192 -6.22 7.08 -6.96
N GLY A 193 -5.39 8.12 -6.83
CA GLY A 193 -5.52 9.12 -5.77
C GLY A 193 -4.87 8.73 -4.43
N LEU A 194 -4.56 7.46 -4.18
CA LEU A 194 -4.01 6.98 -2.91
C LEU A 194 -2.51 6.65 -2.95
N ARG A 195 -1.82 6.94 -4.06
CA ARG A 195 -0.44 6.45 -4.28
C ARG A 195 0.52 6.63 -3.11
N LEU A 196 0.56 7.81 -2.50
CA LEU A 196 1.48 8.04 -1.37
C LEU A 196 1.10 7.20 -0.15
N LEU A 197 -0.19 6.98 0.10
CA LEU A 197 -0.69 6.15 1.18
C LEU A 197 -0.41 4.66 0.91
N ASP A 198 -0.68 4.19 -0.31
CA ASP A 198 -0.36 2.80 -0.72
C ASP A 198 1.15 2.51 -0.56
N LYS A 199 2.01 3.47 -0.91
CA LYS A 199 3.47 3.34 -0.77
C LYS A 199 3.93 3.39 0.70
N ALA A 200 3.29 4.19 1.54
CA ALA A 200 3.51 4.17 2.99
C ALA A 200 3.06 2.83 3.61
N ALA A 201 1.95 2.26 3.14
CA ALA A 201 1.50 0.95 3.56
C ALA A 201 2.45 -0.19 3.13
N VAL A 202 3.03 -0.09 1.93
CA VAL A 202 4.10 -1.01 1.50
C VAL A 202 5.28 -0.95 2.47
N ARG A 203 5.67 0.26 2.88
CA ARG A 203 6.75 0.47 3.85
C ARG A 203 6.43 -0.15 5.21
N ALA A 204 5.21 0.03 5.71
CA ALA A 204 4.71 -0.59 6.95
C ALA A 204 4.74 -2.12 6.88
N GLY A 205 4.40 -2.70 5.72
CA GLY A 205 4.51 -4.14 5.46
C GLY A 205 5.95 -4.69 5.39
N GLY A 206 6.97 -3.82 5.47
CA GLY A 206 8.38 -4.20 5.36
C GLY A 206 8.93 -4.22 3.93
N GLY A 207 8.12 -3.83 2.95
CA GLY A 207 8.56 -3.63 1.57
C GLY A 207 9.36 -2.34 1.41
N THR A 208 9.81 -2.09 0.18
CA THR A 208 10.53 -0.88 -0.21
C THR A 208 9.91 -0.26 -1.45
N ASN A 209 10.14 1.04 -1.64
CA ASN A 209 9.48 1.77 -2.71
C ASN A 209 10.32 1.76 -3.98
N GLY A 210 9.69 1.44 -5.10
CA GLY A 210 10.08 1.94 -6.41
C GLY A 210 9.77 3.44 -6.52
N ARG A 211 10.03 4.01 -7.70
CA ARG A 211 9.72 5.43 -7.97
C ARG A 211 8.27 5.78 -7.65
N VAL A 212 8.05 6.94 -7.05
CA VAL A 212 6.75 7.51 -6.70
C VAL A 212 5.97 7.91 -7.94
N GLY A 213 6.62 8.50 -8.92
CA GLY A 213 5.98 9.07 -10.11
C GLY A 213 6.82 8.96 -11.37
N LEU A 214 6.48 9.78 -12.36
CA LEU A 214 7.30 9.97 -13.55
C LEU A 214 8.37 11.05 -13.36
N HIS A 215 8.32 11.79 -12.24
CA HIS A 215 9.11 13.00 -12.00
C HIS A 215 10.37 12.77 -11.15
N ASP A 216 10.44 11.66 -10.43
CA ASP A 216 11.45 11.36 -9.42
C ASP A 216 12.52 10.35 -9.89
N ALA A 217 12.18 9.45 -10.81
CA ALA A 217 13.16 8.56 -11.46
C ALA A 217 12.77 8.19 -12.90
N LEU A 218 13.77 7.89 -13.72
CA LEU A 218 13.59 7.48 -15.11
C LEU A 218 13.52 5.94 -15.17
N LEU A 219 12.53 5.44 -15.92
CA LEU A 219 12.43 4.03 -16.29
C LEU A 219 12.29 3.95 -17.80
N VAL A 220 13.32 3.46 -18.45
CA VAL A 220 13.31 3.16 -19.89
C VAL A 220 12.55 1.84 -20.06
N ASN A 221 11.45 1.85 -20.79
CA ASN A 221 10.62 0.69 -21.06
C ASN A 221 10.65 0.36 -22.56
N GLN A 222 9.99 -0.72 -22.95
CA GLN A 222 9.97 -1.18 -24.34
C GLN A 222 9.43 -0.13 -25.34
N HIS A 223 8.49 0.72 -24.93
CA HIS A 223 8.01 1.82 -25.79
C HIS A 223 9.09 2.87 -26.02
N HIS A 224 9.86 3.24 -25.00
CA HIS A 224 10.99 4.16 -25.14
C HIS A 224 12.11 3.56 -25.99
N ILE A 225 12.41 2.27 -25.80
CA ILE A 225 13.41 1.51 -26.56
C ILE A 225 13.05 1.50 -28.04
N ALA A 226 11.80 1.15 -28.37
CA ALA A 226 11.30 1.16 -29.74
C ALA A 226 11.39 2.57 -30.36
N ALA A 227 10.99 3.61 -29.62
CA ALA A 227 11.02 4.99 -30.10
C ALA A 227 12.45 5.53 -30.34
N ALA A 228 13.42 5.09 -29.54
CA ALA A 228 14.81 5.52 -29.65
C ALA A 228 15.64 4.67 -30.64
N GLY A 229 15.08 3.60 -31.19
CA GLY A 229 15.76 2.70 -32.11
C GLY A 229 16.72 1.70 -31.43
N GLY A 230 16.45 1.31 -30.19
CA GLY A 230 17.19 0.28 -29.47
C GLY A 230 17.54 0.64 -28.02
N VAL A 231 18.03 -0.35 -27.27
CA VAL A 231 18.31 -0.22 -25.83
C VAL A 231 19.44 0.76 -25.57
N GLY A 232 20.55 0.65 -26.31
CA GLY A 232 21.70 1.53 -26.16
C GLY A 232 21.38 3.02 -26.35
N PRO A 233 20.74 3.43 -27.45
CA PRO A 233 20.29 4.82 -27.65
C PRO A 233 19.32 5.31 -26.56
N ALA A 234 18.33 4.48 -26.18
CA ALA A 234 17.34 4.85 -25.16
C ALA A 234 17.98 5.07 -23.78
N ALA A 235 18.88 4.15 -23.37
CA ALA A 235 19.60 4.24 -22.11
C ALA A 235 20.49 5.48 -22.05
N ARG A 236 21.27 5.76 -23.11
CA ARG A 236 22.12 6.97 -23.19
C ARG A 236 21.31 8.25 -23.06
N ALA A 237 20.22 8.38 -23.82
CA ALA A 237 19.35 9.55 -23.75
C ALA A 237 18.74 9.75 -22.36
N ALA A 238 18.36 8.66 -21.68
CA ALA A 238 17.85 8.73 -20.31
C ALA A 238 18.92 9.16 -19.32
N LEU A 239 20.12 8.59 -19.38
CA LEU A 239 21.24 8.91 -18.50
C LEU A 239 21.70 10.37 -18.65
N GLU A 240 21.81 10.87 -19.89
CA GLU A 240 22.11 12.28 -20.16
C GLU A 240 21.09 13.23 -19.54
N ARG A 241 19.81 12.83 -19.51
CA ARG A 241 18.72 13.65 -18.99
C ARG A 241 18.55 13.59 -17.47
N ALA A 242 18.99 12.51 -16.85
CA ALA A 242 18.66 12.15 -15.47
C ALA A 242 19.21 13.12 -14.42
N GLY A 243 20.36 13.73 -14.70
CA GLY A 243 21.12 14.48 -13.69
C GLY A 243 21.50 13.56 -12.55
N THR A 244 20.97 13.79 -11.34
CA THR A 244 21.20 12.94 -10.17
C THR A 244 20.09 11.91 -9.91
N ARG A 245 19.11 11.78 -10.81
CA ARG A 245 17.99 10.85 -10.63
C ARG A 245 18.41 9.43 -11.01
N PRO A 246 17.84 8.39 -10.36
CA PRO A 246 18.04 7.02 -10.79
C PRO A 246 17.51 6.78 -12.21
N VAL A 247 18.18 5.90 -12.94
CA VAL A 247 17.77 5.44 -14.27
C VAL A 247 17.76 3.92 -14.26
N GLN A 248 16.59 3.34 -14.41
CA GLN A 248 16.39 1.91 -14.56
C GLN A 248 16.06 1.61 -16.03
N VAL A 249 16.68 0.57 -16.59
CA VAL A 249 16.48 0.17 -18.00
C VAL A 249 15.84 -1.21 -18.04
N GLN A 250 14.68 -1.30 -18.69
CA GLN A 250 14.01 -2.57 -18.91
C GLN A 250 14.75 -3.38 -19.97
N VAL A 251 14.96 -4.66 -19.67
CA VAL A 251 15.51 -5.65 -20.59
C VAL A 251 14.61 -6.89 -20.60
N THR A 252 14.48 -7.47 -21.78
CA THR A 252 13.60 -8.62 -22.12
C THR A 252 14.32 -9.68 -22.94
N ALA A 253 15.54 -9.41 -23.41
CA ALA A 253 16.39 -10.37 -24.10
C ALA A 253 17.85 -10.27 -23.62
N ALA A 254 18.61 -11.36 -23.76
CA ALA A 254 19.97 -11.47 -23.22
C ALA A 254 20.96 -10.49 -23.86
N ASP A 255 20.81 -10.20 -25.15
CA ASP A 255 21.66 -9.27 -25.91
C ASP A 255 21.41 -7.80 -25.52
N GLU A 256 20.26 -7.49 -24.92
CA GLU A 256 19.94 -6.14 -24.43
C GLU A 256 20.72 -5.77 -23.16
N ILE A 257 21.19 -6.77 -22.39
CA ILE A 257 21.94 -6.56 -21.14
C ILE A 257 23.24 -5.79 -21.43
N GLU A 258 24.05 -6.26 -22.36
CA GLU A 258 25.31 -5.59 -22.71
C GLU A 258 25.06 -4.21 -23.32
N GLN A 259 24.02 -4.06 -24.12
CA GLN A 259 23.66 -2.75 -24.69
C GLN A 259 23.34 -1.72 -23.61
N ALA A 260 22.63 -2.11 -22.56
CA ALA A 260 22.29 -1.25 -21.43
C ALA A 260 23.53 -0.92 -20.58
N ILE A 261 24.37 -1.93 -20.26
CA ILE A 261 25.59 -1.76 -19.46
C ILE A 261 26.60 -0.86 -20.18
N VAL A 262 26.86 -1.10 -21.47
CA VAL A 262 27.77 -0.27 -22.29
C VAL A 262 27.25 1.17 -22.41
N ALA A 263 25.93 1.37 -22.40
CA ALA A 263 25.33 2.70 -22.35
C ALA A 263 25.49 3.40 -20.99
N GLY A 264 25.92 2.69 -19.94
CA GLY A 264 26.15 3.20 -18.59
C GLY A 264 25.01 2.94 -17.60
N ALA A 265 24.05 2.07 -17.93
CA ALA A 265 22.98 1.72 -17.00
C ALA A 265 23.53 0.94 -15.80
N THR A 266 23.09 1.33 -14.59
CA THR A 266 23.50 0.69 -13.32
C THR A 266 22.34 0.01 -12.60
N GLU A 267 21.12 0.12 -13.13
CA GLU A 267 19.91 -0.56 -12.66
C GLU A 267 19.17 -1.16 -13.87
N LEU A 268 18.93 -2.47 -13.82
CA LEU A 268 18.24 -3.22 -14.86
C LEU A 268 16.93 -3.81 -14.31
N LEU A 269 15.88 -3.76 -15.13
CA LEU A 269 14.58 -4.34 -14.86
C LEU A 269 14.32 -5.52 -15.81
N LEU A 270 14.37 -6.73 -15.27
CA LEU A 270 14.04 -7.97 -15.97
C LEU A 270 12.52 -8.16 -15.95
N ARG A 271 11.84 -7.86 -17.06
CA ARG A 271 10.36 -7.90 -17.10
C ARG A 271 9.84 -9.13 -17.82
N GLY A 272 9.00 -9.90 -17.13
CA GLY A 272 8.29 -11.04 -17.72
C GLY A 272 9.18 -12.25 -18.02
N LEU A 273 10.35 -12.34 -17.39
CA LEU A 273 11.27 -13.46 -17.52
C LEU A 273 10.94 -14.54 -16.49
N THR A 274 11.25 -15.80 -16.80
CA THR A 274 11.11 -16.90 -15.83
C THR A 274 12.22 -16.87 -14.78
N PRO A 275 12.08 -17.55 -13.62
CA PRO A 275 13.17 -17.64 -12.64
C PRO A 275 14.47 -18.24 -13.19
N HIS A 276 14.37 -19.11 -14.20
CA HIS A 276 15.55 -19.66 -14.91
C HIS A 276 16.27 -18.57 -15.69
N ASP A 277 15.55 -17.86 -16.55
CA ASP A 277 16.11 -16.79 -17.38
C ASP A 277 16.66 -15.64 -16.52
N VAL A 278 16.00 -15.33 -15.40
CA VAL A 278 16.47 -14.35 -14.42
C VAL A 278 17.83 -14.77 -13.85
N ARG A 279 18.02 -16.06 -13.50
CA ARG A 279 19.31 -16.55 -13.01
C ARG A 279 20.40 -16.40 -14.05
N VAL A 280 20.12 -16.80 -15.30
CA VAL A 280 21.05 -16.63 -16.42
C VAL A 280 21.38 -15.15 -16.64
N ALA A 281 20.40 -14.26 -16.54
CA ALA A 281 20.62 -12.82 -16.66
C ALA A 281 21.49 -12.26 -15.52
N VAL A 282 21.23 -12.67 -14.27
CA VAL A 282 22.03 -12.26 -13.09
C VAL A 282 23.49 -12.70 -13.25
N GLU A 283 23.73 -13.95 -13.66
CA GLU A 283 25.07 -14.49 -13.94
C GLU A 283 25.79 -13.66 -15.02
N ARG A 284 25.10 -13.34 -16.13
CA ARG A 284 25.65 -12.49 -17.19
C ARG A 284 25.95 -11.07 -16.72
N ILE A 285 25.07 -10.46 -15.91
CA ILE A 285 25.27 -9.11 -15.38
C ILE A 285 26.50 -9.07 -14.48
N ALA A 286 26.79 -10.15 -13.75
CA ALA A 286 28.01 -10.33 -12.95
C ALA A 286 28.28 -9.14 -12.00
N GLY A 287 27.23 -8.62 -11.37
CA GLY A 287 27.32 -7.50 -10.41
C GLY A 287 27.57 -6.12 -11.01
N ARG A 288 27.60 -5.97 -12.34
CA ARG A 288 27.82 -4.66 -13.03
C ARG A 288 26.63 -3.70 -12.90
N ALA A 289 25.45 -4.22 -12.60
CA ALA A 289 24.23 -3.45 -12.37
C ALA A 289 23.38 -4.13 -11.29
N ARG A 290 22.55 -3.34 -10.60
CA ARG A 290 21.48 -3.88 -9.77
C ARG A 290 20.39 -4.48 -10.63
N VAL A 291 19.81 -5.58 -10.17
CA VAL A 291 18.85 -6.37 -10.92
C VAL A 291 17.53 -6.43 -10.17
N GLU A 292 16.47 -5.98 -10.83
CA GLU A 292 15.10 -6.11 -10.35
C GLU A 292 14.31 -7.00 -11.29
N ALA A 293 13.62 -8.01 -10.76
CA ALA A 293 12.64 -8.77 -11.53
C ALA A 293 11.25 -8.13 -11.41
N SER A 294 10.46 -8.13 -12.49
CA SER A 294 9.08 -7.66 -12.45
C SER A 294 8.16 -8.46 -13.36
N GLY A 295 6.93 -8.68 -12.88
CA GLY A 295 5.90 -9.42 -13.58
C GLY A 295 4.70 -9.70 -12.67
N PRO A 296 3.74 -10.50 -13.11
CA PRO A 296 2.65 -11.00 -12.28
C PRO A 296 3.14 -12.10 -11.32
N ILE A 297 4.13 -11.77 -10.49
CA ILE A 297 4.80 -12.71 -9.59
C ILE A 297 3.96 -12.88 -8.32
N SER A 298 3.51 -14.11 -8.05
CA SER A 298 2.74 -14.44 -6.85
C SER A 298 3.61 -14.67 -5.61
N VAL A 299 2.98 -14.70 -4.42
CA VAL A 299 3.65 -15.03 -3.14
C VAL A 299 4.31 -16.42 -3.21
N SER A 300 3.70 -17.38 -3.90
CA SER A 300 4.28 -18.73 -4.04
C SER A 300 5.49 -18.80 -4.97
N GLU A 301 5.64 -17.84 -5.88
CA GLU A 301 6.70 -17.85 -6.90
C GLU A 301 7.86 -16.92 -6.53
N VAL A 302 7.61 -15.87 -5.74
CA VAL A 302 8.58 -14.80 -5.47
C VAL A 302 9.91 -15.32 -4.91
N ARG A 303 9.88 -16.42 -4.14
CA ARG A 303 11.09 -17.04 -3.59
C ARG A 303 12.03 -17.55 -4.69
N ALA A 304 11.50 -18.11 -5.77
CA ALA A 304 12.32 -18.62 -6.88
C ALA A 304 13.06 -17.48 -7.61
N TYR A 305 12.44 -16.30 -7.71
CA TYR A 305 13.09 -15.10 -8.25
C TYR A 305 14.16 -14.59 -7.30
N ALA A 306 13.88 -14.54 -6.00
CA ALA A 306 14.86 -14.14 -4.99
C ALA A 306 16.09 -15.08 -4.98
N ASP A 307 15.89 -16.40 -5.01
CA ASP A 307 16.96 -17.40 -5.10
C ASP A 307 17.68 -17.40 -6.47
N ALA A 308 17.15 -16.71 -7.49
CA ALA A 308 17.86 -16.46 -8.74
C ALA A 308 18.88 -15.32 -8.63
N GLY A 309 18.92 -14.60 -7.50
CA GLY A 309 19.99 -13.64 -7.18
C GLY A 309 19.68 -12.19 -7.53
N VAL A 310 18.41 -11.83 -7.72
CA VAL A 310 18.01 -10.42 -7.93
C VAL A 310 18.10 -9.60 -6.63
N ASP A 311 18.41 -8.31 -6.75
CA ASP A 311 18.39 -7.36 -5.63
C ASP A 311 16.96 -7.09 -5.15
N GLY A 312 15.97 -7.19 -6.05
CA GLY A 312 14.58 -6.96 -5.70
C GLY A 312 13.58 -7.54 -6.69
N VAL A 313 12.34 -7.66 -6.22
CA VAL A 313 11.19 -8.08 -7.01
C VAL A 313 10.12 -6.99 -6.92
N ALA A 314 9.85 -6.34 -8.06
CA ALA A 314 8.80 -5.33 -8.19
C ALA A 314 7.47 -5.98 -8.57
N VAL A 315 6.54 -5.98 -7.61
CA VAL A 315 5.25 -6.66 -7.72
C VAL A 315 4.16 -5.63 -7.97
N GLY A 316 3.51 -5.74 -9.13
CA GLY A 316 2.49 -4.79 -9.58
C GLY A 316 1.25 -4.72 -8.70
N ALA A 317 0.78 -5.87 -8.23
CA ALA A 317 -0.52 -6.02 -7.56
C ALA A 317 -0.48 -5.77 -6.04
N LEU A 318 0.65 -5.35 -5.45
CA LEU A 318 0.78 -5.19 -4.00
C LEU A 318 -0.19 -4.19 -3.39
N SER A 319 -0.65 -3.21 -4.16
CA SER A 319 -1.57 -2.15 -3.70
C SER A 319 -2.91 -2.10 -4.44
N ALA A 320 -3.00 -2.70 -5.62
CA ALA A 320 -4.17 -2.58 -6.49
C ALA A 320 -5.18 -3.74 -6.37
N ALA A 321 -4.77 -4.88 -5.82
CA ALA A 321 -5.59 -6.09 -5.74
C ALA A 321 -5.45 -6.77 -4.37
N VAL A 322 -5.64 -6.01 -3.29
CA VAL A 322 -5.45 -6.48 -1.92
C VAL A 322 -6.76 -6.81 -1.22
N GLY A 323 -6.71 -7.84 -0.39
CA GLY A 323 -7.76 -8.11 0.59
C GLY A 323 -7.76 -7.03 1.67
N TRP A 324 -8.94 -6.72 2.17
CA TRP A 324 -9.15 -5.75 3.22
C TRP A 324 -8.78 -6.32 4.60
N LEU A 325 -8.09 -5.54 5.45
CA LEU A 325 -7.96 -5.93 6.86
C LEU A 325 -9.28 -5.61 7.59
N GLY A 326 -9.97 -6.64 8.08
CA GLY A 326 -11.16 -6.44 8.91
C GLY A 326 -10.84 -5.60 10.14
N VAL A 327 -11.44 -4.41 10.23
CA VAL A 327 -11.37 -3.49 11.38
C VAL A 327 -12.77 -3.15 11.83
N GLY A 328 -12.94 -2.79 13.10
CA GLY A 328 -14.25 -2.50 13.68
C GLY A 328 -14.23 -1.39 14.70
N LEU A 329 -15.38 -0.74 14.88
CA LEU A 329 -15.62 0.18 16.00
C LEU A 329 -16.51 -0.52 17.03
N GLU A 330 -16.08 -0.49 18.29
CA GLU A 330 -16.82 -1.01 19.43
C GLU A 330 -17.14 0.15 20.37
N VAL A 331 -18.42 0.52 20.47
CA VAL A 331 -18.89 1.57 21.38
C VAL A 331 -19.13 0.94 22.74
N ALA A 332 -18.44 1.43 23.78
CA ALA A 332 -18.76 1.03 25.14
C ALA A 332 -20.12 1.63 25.52
N ALA A 333 -21.06 0.80 25.97
CA ALA A 333 -22.24 1.30 26.66
C ALA A 333 -21.77 1.89 28.00
N GLU A 334 -22.05 3.16 28.26
CA GLU A 334 -21.96 3.65 29.64
C GLU A 334 -22.93 2.82 30.50
N PRO A 335 -22.52 2.38 31.71
CA PRO A 335 -23.46 1.79 32.62
C PRO A 335 -24.57 2.82 32.88
N ASP A 336 -25.82 2.38 32.76
CA ASP A 336 -27.01 3.16 33.11
C ASP A 336 -26.90 3.55 34.58
N GLU A 337 -26.33 4.71 34.87
CA GLU A 337 -26.54 5.39 36.14
C GLU A 337 -28.01 5.81 36.13
N GLY A 338 -28.88 4.86 36.50
CA GLY A 338 -30.31 5.08 36.67
C GLY A 338 -30.55 6.32 37.54
N PRO A 339 -31.74 6.94 37.44
CA PRO A 339 -31.98 8.25 38.04
C PRO A 339 -31.60 8.20 39.52
N VAL A 340 -30.67 9.07 39.90
CA VAL A 340 -30.36 9.36 41.30
C VAL A 340 -31.68 9.72 41.95
N GLY A 341 -32.26 8.76 42.67
CA GLY A 341 -33.49 8.98 43.41
C GLY A 341 -33.21 10.03 44.46
N ASP A 342 -33.88 11.17 44.33
CA ASP A 342 -34.12 12.08 45.45
C ASP A 342 -34.74 11.24 46.57
N SER A 343 -33.91 10.88 47.55
CA SER A 343 -34.38 10.43 48.85
C SER A 343 -34.36 11.64 49.75
N ASP A 344 -35.33 12.53 49.54
CA ASP A 344 -35.73 13.48 50.59
C ASP A 344 -36.55 12.71 51.61
N ASP A 345 -35.81 12.37 52.66
CA ASP A 345 -36.20 12.03 54.02
C ASP A 345 -37.39 12.86 54.51
N THR A 346 -38.56 12.22 54.64
CA THR A 346 -39.61 12.67 55.56
C THR A 346 -39.74 11.64 56.67
N GLY A 347 -38.90 11.77 57.69
CA GLY A 347 -39.16 11.16 58.98
C GLY A 347 -40.41 11.77 59.63
N GLU A 348 -41.45 10.97 59.81
CA GLU A 348 -42.46 11.20 60.84
C GLU A 348 -42.76 9.89 61.59
N ASP A 349 -42.22 9.86 62.80
CA ASP A 349 -42.56 8.98 63.92
C ASP A 349 -44.06 9.07 64.25
N TRP A 350 -44.78 7.94 64.22
CA TRP A 350 -45.96 7.73 65.07
C TRP A 350 -46.06 6.27 65.54
N LEU A 351 -45.53 6.05 66.73
CA LEU A 351 -45.85 4.95 67.64
C LEU A 351 -47.32 5.03 68.08
N PHE A 352 -48.14 4.04 67.76
CA PHE A 352 -49.20 3.51 68.65
C PHE A 352 -49.70 2.15 68.12
N GLY A 353 -49.32 1.06 68.78
CA GLY A 353 -49.98 -0.24 68.67
C GLY A 353 -50.96 -0.44 69.84
N PRO A 354 -52.09 -1.16 69.65
CA PRO A 354 -52.95 -1.55 70.77
C PRO A 354 -52.42 -2.80 71.49
N PRO A 355 -52.74 -3.02 72.78
CA PRO A 355 -52.33 -4.22 73.49
C PRO A 355 -53.31 -5.37 73.24
N GLU A 356 -52.78 -6.58 72.97
CA GLU A 356 -53.52 -7.83 73.09
C GLU A 356 -53.16 -8.53 74.42
N ASN A 357 -54.21 -8.78 75.21
CA ASN A 357 -54.44 -9.78 76.26
C ASN A 357 -53.24 -10.56 76.86
N GLY A 358 -53.10 -10.47 78.19
CA GLY A 358 -52.33 -11.41 79.02
C GLY A 358 -51.90 -10.82 80.35
#